data_AF-A0ABD0RS62-F1
#
_entry.id   AF-A0ABD0RS62-F1
#
_cell.length_a   1.000
_cell.length_b   1.000
_cell.length_c   1.000
_cell.angle_alpha   90.00
_cell.angle_beta   90.00
_cell.angle_gamma   90.00
#
_symmetry.space_group_name_H-M   'P 1'
#
loop_
_entity.id
_entity.type
_entity.pdbx_description
1 polymer ?
#
loop_
_entity_poly.entity_id
_entity_poly.type
_entity_poly.pdbx_seq_one_letter_code
_entity_poly.pdbx_strand_id
1 'polypeptide(L)'
;MNLCELLSCNCSLTSDEISQILQQSPETLFIIDGFDELRLTQDIYDMSAHIHPLQKARPDVILCGLLRGILPESFLLVTTKTKDTVSKLLKGQKRFTEIMGFYEMEVVKYFIKSSYSVMANESLFTACSIPVICRIISERVKLGAVTSELETTTSIYVDFVSTLLEHHCKDLNQSVLSLLKSLGQLAERGMLEQEVMFDEKSLYKLDLDPTGSPFLCRFLFKRRIRQKTMFSFMHLSFQEFFTALYCVLLDEKESQRKMRELLHTVERGWALSSWSHKDFSEADVEITHGKLLQPVILFLSGFCKKEWIPSFFQKHNMAVSISIETHLTEWINQCAWRYQNEHMLFILYCLYELHEKSFIAEVLEGLVVIDLSDIPLKMTDCWVLKYCLQCCEQIRNLKLHVTTDNLKMLQPELYRCKEL
;
A
#
# COMPACT_ATOMS: atom_id res chain seq x y z
N MET A 1 -0.29 -16.68 27.53
CA MET A 1 -1.14 -17.78 27.03
C MET A 1 -0.26 -18.77 26.30
N ASN A 2 -0.67 -20.01 26.06
CA ASN A 2 0.08 -20.94 25.19
C ASN A 2 -0.51 -20.94 23.76
N LEU A 3 0.07 -21.73 22.84
CA LEU A 3 -0.36 -21.79 21.44
C LEU A 3 -1.83 -22.22 21.30
N CYS A 4 -2.25 -23.29 21.99
CA CYS A 4 -3.63 -23.77 21.93
C CYS A 4 -4.62 -22.74 22.48
N GLU A 5 -4.27 -22.07 23.59
CA GLU A 5 -5.06 -20.97 24.15
C GLU A 5 -5.17 -19.80 23.16
N LEU A 6 -4.10 -19.48 22.41
CA LEU A 6 -4.10 -18.41 21.40
C LEU A 6 -5.02 -18.77 20.22
N LEU A 7 -4.92 -19.98 19.70
CA LEU A 7 -5.76 -20.46 18.59
C LEU A 7 -7.24 -20.53 19.00
N SER A 8 -7.53 -21.00 20.22
CA SER A 8 -8.90 -21.08 20.75
C SER A 8 -9.61 -19.74 20.92
N CYS A 9 -8.88 -18.63 20.87
CA CYS A 9 -9.50 -17.31 20.99
C CYS A 9 -10.33 -16.92 19.75
N ASN A 10 -10.01 -17.48 18.58
CA ASN A 10 -10.61 -17.09 17.30
C ASN A 10 -11.35 -18.23 16.58
N CYS A 11 -11.43 -19.42 17.17
CA CYS A 11 -12.17 -20.55 16.62
C CYS A 11 -13.18 -21.11 17.65
N SER A 12 -14.13 -21.91 17.18
CA SER A 12 -15.09 -22.60 18.04
C SER A 12 -14.50 -23.77 18.84
N LEU A 13 -13.26 -24.16 18.55
CA LEU A 13 -12.56 -25.26 19.21
C LEU A 13 -11.99 -24.83 20.56
N THR A 14 -12.08 -25.72 21.53
CA THR A 14 -11.45 -25.58 22.84
C THR A 14 -9.93 -25.78 22.75
N SER A 15 -9.20 -25.27 23.75
CA SER A 15 -7.75 -25.46 23.82
C SER A 15 -7.35 -26.94 23.85
N ASP A 16 -8.19 -27.82 24.42
CA ASP A 16 -7.91 -29.26 24.53
C ASP A 16 -8.09 -29.98 23.19
N GLU A 17 -9.15 -29.66 22.44
CA GLU A 17 -9.37 -30.16 21.07
C GLU A 17 -8.22 -29.74 20.14
N ILE A 18 -7.78 -28.48 20.24
CA ILE A 18 -6.64 -27.99 19.46
C ILE A 18 -5.35 -28.73 19.85
N SER A 19 -5.13 -28.97 21.15
CA SER A 19 -3.97 -29.75 21.60
C SER A 19 -3.98 -31.17 21.05
N GLN A 20 -5.15 -31.82 20.95
CA GLN A 20 -5.28 -33.14 20.35
C GLN A 20 -4.97 -33.10 18.84
N ILE A 21 -5.48 -32.11 18.12
CA ILE A 21 -5.20 -31.93 16.68
C ILE A 21 -3.70 -31.78 16.43
N LEU A 22 -3.02 -30.92 17.21
CA LEU A 22 -1.57 -30.69 17.06
C LEU A 22 -0.72 -31.90 17.46
N GLN A 23 -1.21 -32.78 18.34
CA GLN A 23 -0.52 -34.01 18.73
C GLN A 23 -0.76 -35.17 17.77
N GLN A 24 -1.93 -35.23 17.14
CA GLN A 24 -2.36 -36.35 16.30
C GLN A 24 -2.16 -36.12 14.80
N SER A 25 -2.01 -34.87 14.35
CA SER A 25 -1.90 -34.52 12.93
C SER A 25 -0.49 -34.00 12.58
N PRO A 26 0.37 -34.84 11.98
CA PRO A 26 1.68 -34.41 11.47
C PRO A 26 1.58 -33.56 10.19
N GLU A 27 0.38 -33.13 9.76
CA GLU A 27 0.18 -32.33 8.54
C GLU A 27 -0.67 -31.08 8.81
N THR A 28 -0.36 -30.36 9.89
CA THR A 28 -1.05 -29.10 10.20
C THR A 28 -0.47 -27.96 9.37
N LEU A 29 -1.32 -27.20 8.66
CA LEU A 29 -0.94 -25.96 7.98
C LEU A 29 -1.34 -24.73 8.81
N PHE A 30 -0.37 -23.88 9.11
CA PHE A 30 -0.59 -22.56 9.67
C PHE A 30 -0.54 -21.50 8.56
N ILE A 31 -1.56 -20.65 8.49
CA ILE A 31 -1.59 -19.50 7.58
C ILE A 31 -1.47 -18.23 8.42
N ILE A 32 -0.40 -17.47 8.19
CA ILE A 32 -0.18 -16.15 8.78
C ILE A 32 -0.41 -15.14 7.66
N ASP A 33 -1.58 -14.51 7.68
CA ASP A 33 -1.97 -13.52 6.69
C ASP A 33 -1.62 -12.10 7.18
N GLY A 34 -0.88 -11.32 6.39
CA GLY A 34 -0.52 -9.94 6.69
C GLY A 34 0.63 -9.80 7.69
N PHE A 35 1.76 -10.47 7.46
CA PHE A 35 2.91 -10.42 8.38
C PHE A 35 3.41 -8.99 8.65
N ASP A 36 3.39 -8.10 7.66
CA ASP A 36 3.86 -6.71 7.81
C ASP A 36 2.98 -5.86 8.74
N GLU A 37 1.78 -6.34 9.11
CA GLU A 37 0.91 -5.67 10.09
C GLU A 37 1.31 -6.00 11.53
N LEU A 38 2.24 -6.95 11.73
CA LEU A 38 2.73 -7.34 13.04
C LEU A 38 3.77 -6.35 13.55
N ARG A 39 3.49 -5.74 14.70
CA ARG A 39 4.45 -4.89 15.42
C ARG A 39 5.39 -5.73 16.28
N LEU A 40 6.28 -6.48 15.62
CA LEU A 40 7.30 -7.25 16.32
C LEU A 40 8.41 -6.32 16.81
N THR A 41 8.68 -6.35 18.10
CA THR A 41 9.78 -5.59 18.72
C THR A 41 11.10 -6.36 18.60
N GLN A 42 12.22 -5.64 18.62
CA GLN A 42 13.55 -6.21 18.37
C GLN A 42 13.91 -7.36 19.33
N ASP A 43 13.53 -7.25 20.60
CA ASP A 43 13.73 -8.29 21.61
C ASP A 43 13.16 -9.65 21.18
N ILE A 44 12.14 -9.66 20.32
CA ILE A 44 11.53 -10.87 19.78
C ILE A 44 12.37 -11.46 18.64
N TYR A 45 12.95 -10.60 17.78
CA TYR A 45 13.91 -11.02 16.76
C TYR A 45 15.18 -11.61 17.38
N ASP A 46 15.63 -11.08 18.53
CA ASP A 46 16.86 -11.54 19.19
C ASP A 46 16.65 -12.73 20.14
N MET A 47 15.41 -13.04 20.53
CA MET A 47 15.13 -14.12 21.46
C MET A 47 15.57 -15.49 20.94
N SER A 48 16.27 -16.28 21.78
CA SER A 48 16.69 -17.64 21.43
C SER A 48 15.50 -18.60 21.31
N ALA A 49 15.52 -19.44 20.26
CA ALA A 49 14.38 -20.18 19.73
C ALA A 49 14.07 -21.50 20.47
N HIS A 50 13.90 -21.47 21.79
CA HIS A 50 13.61 -22.67 22.58
C HIS A 50 12.37 -22.51 23.45
N ILE A 51 11.26 -22.15 22.82
CA ILE A 51 9.95 -22.11 23.49
C ILE A 51 9.25 -23.42 23.21
N HIS A 52 8.94 -24.17 24.26
CA HIS A 52 8.11 -25.36 24.13
C HIS A 52 6.68 -24.94 23.72
N PRO A 53 5.99 -25.61 22.77
CA PRO A 53 4.66 -25.21 22.28
C PRO A 53 3.58 -25.02 23.36
N LEU A 54 3.75 -25.71 24.49
CA LEU A 54 2.85 -25.66 25.66
C LEU A 54 3.22 -24.58 26.69
N GLN A 55 4.36 -23.90 26.52
CA GLN A 55 4.81 -22.86 27.44
C GLN A 55 3.96 -21.60 27.26
N LYS A 56 3.53 -21.01 28.37
CA LYS A 56 2.81 -19.74 28.35
C LYS A 56 3.77 -18.60 28.04
N ALA A 57 3.46 -17.84 27.00
CA ALA A 57 4.19 -16.65 26.61
C ALA A 57 3.23 -15.53 26.14
N ARG A 58 3.78 -14.39 25.72
CA ARG A 58 3.04 -13.34 25.02
C ARG A 58 2.70 -13.80 23.59
N PRO A 59 1.62 -13.30 22.94
CA PRO A 59 1.19 -13.77 21.61
C PRO A 59 2.24 -13.60 20.51
N ASP A 60 2.92 -12.46 20.51
CA ASP A 60 4.04 -12.11 19.62
C ASP A 60 5.20 -13.11 19.74
N VAL A 61 5.53 -13.53 20.96
CA VAL A 61 6.54 -14.55 21.24
C VAL A 61 6.14 -15.94 20.73
N ILE A 62 4.87 -16.32 20.90
CA ILE A 62 4.33 -17.60 20.39
C ILE A 62 4.39 -17.63 18.85
N LEU A 63 3.98 -16.52 18.21
CA LEU A 63 4.00 -16.36 16.77
C LEU A 63 5.42 -16.47 16.20
N CYS A 64 6.40 -15.81 16.83
CA CYS A 64 7.80 -15.97 16.45
C CYS A 64 8.33 -17.39 16.68
N GLY A 65 7.84 -18.09 17.71
CA GLY A 65 8.07 -19.53 17.86
C GLY A 65 7.57 -20.33 16.65
N LEU A 66 6.31 -20.12 16.24
CA LEU A 66 5.74 -20.77 15.05
C LEU A 66 6.55 -20.49 13.79
N LEU A 67 6.89 -19.22 13.53
CA LEU A 67 7.72 -18.81 12.38
C LEU A 67 9.10 -19.50 12.37
N ARG A 68 9.63 -19.83 13.55
CA ARG A 68 10.92 -20.52 13.73
C ARG A 68 10.81 -22.04 13.78
N GLY A 69 9.62 -22.60 13.56
CA GLY A 69 9.41 -24.04 13.48
C GLY A 69 9.35 -24.77 14.82
N ILE A 70 8.70 -24.20 15.84
CA ILE A 70 8.46 -24.92 17.13
C ILE A 70 7.65 -26.21 16.95
N LEU A 71 6.96 -26.36 15.81
CA LEU A 71 6.22 -27.56 15.40
C LEU A 71 6.86 -28.11 14.11
N PRO A 72 7.86 -29.00 14.19
CA PRO A 72 8.69 -29.39 13.05
C PRO A 72 7.93 -30.13 11.93
N GLU A 73 6.84 -30.81 12.25
CA GLU A 73 5.99 -31.51 11.27
C GLU A 73 4.90 -30.60 10.67
N SER A 74 4.87 -29.31 11.00
CA SER A 74 3.85 -28.39 10.48
C SER A 74 4.30 -27.62 9.24
N PHE A 75 3.35 -27.25 8.40
CA PHE A 75 3.56 -26.36 7.26
C PHE A 75 3.19 -24.92 7.63
N LEU A 76 3.89 -23.98 7.02
CA LEU A 76 3.64 -22.55 7.21
C LEU A 76 3.48 -21.84 5.87
N LEU A 77 2.39 -21.09 5.74
CA LEU A 77 2.16 -20.16 4.65
C LEU A 77 2.07 -18.75 5.24
N VAL A 78 3.00 -17.88 4.87
CA VAL A 78 3.04 -16.48 5.34
C VAL A 78 2.83 -15.56 4.15
N THR A 79 1.86 -14.64 4.24
CA THR A 79 1.72 -13.55 3.28
C THR A 79 2.40 -12.31 3.82
N THR A 80 3.18 -11.63 2.97
CA THR A 80 3.91 -10.42 3.33
C THR A 80 4.15 -9.55 2.10
N LYS A 81 4.21 -8.22 2.27
CA LYS A 81 4.58 -7.24 1.24
C LYS A 81 6.06 -7.35 0.89
N THR A 82 6.93 -7.62 1.87
CA THR A 82 8.38 -7.71 1.65
C THR A 82 8.97 -8.97 2.27
N LYS A 83 9.84 -9.67 1.51
CA LYS A 83 10.43 -10.94 1.98
C LYS A 83 11.48 -10.74 3.08
N ASP A 84 12.09 -9.56 3.17
CA ASP A 84 13.34 -9.37 3.91
C ASP A 84 13.15 -9.64 5.40
N THR A 85 12.16 -9.00 6.02
CA THR A 85 11.88 -9.12 7.45
C THR A 85 11.43 -10.53 7.84
N VAL A 86 10.51 -11.13 7.07
CA VAL A 86 10.02 -12.49 7.36
C VAL A 86 11.14 -13.53 7.16
N SER A 87 12.01 -13.33 6.17
CA SER A 87 13.07 -14.29 5.85
C SER A 87 14.08 -14.46 6.98
N LYS A 88 14.34 -13.40 7.77
CA LYS A 88 15.18 -13.42 8.97
C LYS A 88 14.60 -14.29 10.09
N LEU A 89 13.26 -14.34 10.20
CA LEU A 89 12.57 -15.12 11.24
C LEU A 89 12.37 -16.58 10.88
N LEU A 90 12.11 -16.88 9.61
CA LEU A 90 11.83 -18.25 9.17
C LEU A 90 13.06 -19.15 9.36
N LYS A 91 12.85 -20.36 9.88
CA LYS A 91 13.87 -21.44 9.92
C LYS A 91 13.42 -22.62 9.06
N GLY A 92 14.38 -23.42 8.58
CA GLY A 92 14.10 -24.59 7.74
C GLY A 92 14.04 -24.29 6.23
N GLN A 93 13.40 -25.19 5.48
CA GLN A 93 13.27 -25.06 4.02
C GLN A 93 12.27 -23.96 3.67
N LYS A 94 12.69 -23.00 2.86
CA LYS A 94 11.89 -21.83 2.48
C LYS A 94 11.55 -21.88 1.00
N ARG A 95 10.32 -21.53 0.65
CA ARG A 95 9.90 -21.26 -0.73
C ARG A 95 9.22 -19.90 -0.75
N PHE A 96 9.59 -19.09 -1.72
CA PHE A 96 9.01 -17.77 -1.93
C PHE A 96 8.30 -17.77 -3.27
N THR A 97 7.12 -17.17 -3.30
CA THR A 97 6.38 -16.88 -4.52
C THR A 97 5.88 -15.45 -4.43
N GLU A 98 6.01 -14.71 -5.52
CA GLU A 98 5.42 -13.38 -5.64
C GLU A 98 4.02 -13.50 -6.24
N ILE A 99 3.06 -12.73 -5.72
CA ILE A 99 1.72 -12.64 -6.28
C ILE A 99 1.71 -11.43 -7.23
N MET A 100 1.67 -11.70 -8.53
CA MET A 100 1.84 -10.68 -9.58
C MET A 100 0.58 -9.87 -9.89
N GLY A 101 -0.58 -10.27 -9.36
CA GLY A 101 -1.88 -9.68 -9.72
C GLY A 101 -2.58 -10.45 -10.84
N PHE A 102 -3.47 -9.77 -11.56
CA PHE A 102 -4.22 -10.33 -12.68
C PHE A 102 -3.45 -10.19 -13.99
N TYR A 103 -3.43 -11.28 -14.76
CA TYR A 103 -3.03 -11.26 -16.16
C TYR A 103 -4.14 -10.65 -17.04
N GLU A 104 -3.80 -10.20 -18.24
CA GLU A 104 -4.74 -9.57 -19.18
C GLU A 104 -6.03 -10.39 -19.37
N MET A 105 -5.91 -11.71 -19.55
CA MET A 105 -7.06 -12.60 -19.72
C MET A 105 -7.93 -12.71 -18.48
N GLU A 106 -7.38 -12.49 -17.28
CA GLU A 106 -8.12 -12.48 -16.02
C GLU A 106 -8.85 -11.15 -15.83
N VAL A 107 -8.21 -10.02 -16.20
CA VAL A 107 -8.87 -8.70 -16.24
C VAL A 107 -10.06 -8.75 -17.20
N VAL A 108 -9.86 -9.27 -18.43
CA VAL A 108 -10.93 -9.51 -19.39
C VAL A 108 -12.05 -10.30 -18.72
N LYS A 109 -11.73 -11.48 -18.15
CA LYS A 109 -12.71 -12.36 -17.48
C LYS A 109 -13.47 -11.67 -16.36
N TYR A 110 -12.81 -10.81 -15.60
CA TYR A 110 -13.42 -10.07 -14.50
C TYR A 110 -14.51 -9.10 -15.01
N PHE A 111 -14.29 -8.48 -16.18
CA PHE A 111 -15.21 -7.51 -16.79
C PHE A 111 -16.11 -8.08 -17.93
N ILE A 112 -16.00 -9.38 -18.27
CA ILE A 112 -16.72 -10.04 -19.39
C ILE A 112 -18.22 -9.72 -19.45
N LYS A 113 -18.85 -9.40 -18.31
CA LYS A 113 -20.30 -9.15 -18.22
C LYS A 113 -20.72 -7.68 -18.05
N SER A 114 -19.80 -6.72 -17.97
CA SER A 114 -20.17 -5.42 -17.37
C SER A 114 -19.54 -4.14 -17.94
N SER A 115 -18.45 -4.14 -18.73
CA SER A 115 -17.92 -2.85 -19.22
C SER A 115 -16.94 -2.91 -20.40
N TYR A 116 -17.39 -2.56 -21.60
CA TYR A 116 -16.48 -2.31 -22.75
C TYR A 116 -15.59 -1.07 -22.55
N SER A 117 -15.99 -0.10 -21.71
CA SER A 117 -15.25 1.13 -21.52
C SER A 117 -13.93 0.94 -20.78
N VAL A 118 -13.86 -0.01 -19.84
CA VAL A 118 -12.62 -0.37 -19.14
C VAL A 118 -11.62 -1.02 -20.12
N MET A 119 -12.11 -1.86 -21.01
CA MET A 119 -11.29 -2.53 -22.03
C MET A 119 -10.78 -1.56 -23.11
N ALA A 120 -11.48 -0.45 -23.35
CA ALA A 120 -11.10 0.55 -24.35
C ALA A 120 -10.08 1.58 -23.82
N ASN A 121 -9.92 1.71 -22.51
CA ASN A 121 -8.94 2.60 -21.89
C ASN A 121 -7.74 1.76 -21.43
N GLU A 122 -6.62 1.85 -22.15
CA GLU A 122 -5.41 1.06 -21.86
C GLU A 122 -4.82 1.34 -20.47
N SER A 123 -4.90 2.58 -19.98
CA SER A 123 -4.45 2.95 -18.63
C SER A 123 -5.27 2.24 -17.56
N LEU A 124 -6.60 2.28 -17.67
CA LEU A 124 -7.50 1.58 -16.75
C LEU A 124 -7.35 0.06 -16.85
N PHE A 125 -7.25 -0.48 -18.07
CA PHE A 125 -7.04 -1.90 -18.29
C PHE A 125 -5.76 -2.38 -17.62
N THR A 126 -4.67 -1.65 -17.80
CA THR A 126 -3.37 -1.96 -17.19
C THR A 126 -3.43 -1.82 -15.67
N ALA A 127 -4.05 -0.76 -15.14
CA ALA A 127 -4.23 -0.57 -13.70
C ALA A 127 -5.07 -1.69 -13.06
N CYS A 128 -6.03 -2.26 -13.79
CA CYS A 128 -6.84 -3.40 -13.33
C CYS A 128 -6.06 -4.72 -13.21
N SER A 129 -4.79 -4.79 -13.64
CA SER A 129 -3.91 -5.89 -13.22
C SER A 129 -3.71 -5.93 -11.70
N ILE A 130 -3.89 -4.80 -11.00
CA ILE A 130 -3.90 -4.73 -9.54
C ILE A 130 -5.31 -5.10 -9.04
N PRO A 131 -5.48 -6.19 -8.27
CA PRO A 131 -6.82 -6.69 -7.90
C PRO A 131 -7.69 -5.69 -7.13
N VAL A 132 -7.11 -4.87 -6.25
CA VAL A 132 -7.86 -3.85 -5.53
C VAL A 132 -8.38 -2.75 -6.47
N ILE A 133 -7.59 -2.32 -7.45
CA ILE A 133 -8.00 -1.36 -8.48
C ILE A 133 -9.11 -1.96 -9.35
N CYS A 134 -8.91 -3.20 -9.80
CA CYS A 134 -9.92 -3.95 -10.56
C CYS A 134 -11.27 -4.01 -9.83
N ARG A 135 -11.24 -4.25 -8.51
CA ARG A 135 -12.42 -4.24 -7.65
C ARG A 135 -13.04 -2.84 -7.56
N ILE A 136 -12.24 -1.79 -7.32
CA ILE A 136 -12.69 -0.40 -7.26
C ILE A 136 -13.41 0.00 -8.55
N ILE A 137 -12.77 -0.22 -9.70
CA ILE A 137 -13.34 0.09 -11.02
C ILE A 137 -14.62 -0.71 -11.26
N SER A 138 -14.66 -1.98 -10.87
CA SER A 138 -15.89 -2.77 -11.04
C SER A 138 -17.03 -2.30 -10.16
N GLU A 139 -16.80 -1.91 -8.91
CA GLU A 139 -17.84 -1.29 -8.09
C GLU A 139 -18.26 0.07 -8.67
N ARG A 140 -17.30 0.85 -9.18
CA ARG A 140 -17.57 2.12 -9.83
C ARG A 140 -18.45 1.98 -11.07
N VAL A 141 -18.19 0.99 -11.93
CA VAL A 141 -19.00 0.65 -13.12
C VAL A 141 -20.44 0.32 -12.74
N LYS A 142 -20.67 -0.35 -11.61
CA LYS A 142 -22.03 -0.68 -11.14
C LYS A 142 -22.81 0.57 -10.72
N LEU A 143 -22.12 1.61 -10.25
CA LEU A 143 -22.72 2.89 -9.86
C LEU A 143 -22.92 3.84 -11.04
N GLY A 144 -22.27 3.59 -12.19
CA GLY A 144 -22.44 4.34 -13.42
C GLY A 144 -21.28 4.15 -14.39
N ALA A 145 -21.36 4.74 -15.58
CA ALA A 145 -20.25 4.67 -16.54
C ALA A 145 -18.96 5.28 -15.96
N VAL A 146 -17.83 4.61 -16.22
CA VAL A 146 -16.49 5.13 -15.93
C VAL A 146 -16.10 6.07 -17.07
N THR A 147 -15.66 7.28 -16.75
CA THR A 147 -15.20 8.26 -17.74
C THR A 147 -13.83 7.85 -18.31
N SER A 148 -13.53 8.32 -19.52
CA SER A 148 -12.25 8.03 -20.20
C SER A 148 -11.04 8.75 -19.60
N GLU A 149 -11.21 9.55 -18.54
CA GLU A 149 -10.19 10.46 -18.00
C GLU A 149 -9.40 9.90 -16.80
N LEU A 150 -9.69 8.66 -16.39
CA LEU A 150 -8.98 8.00 -15.29
C LEU A 150 -7.66 7.38 -15.78
N GLU A 151 -6.56 8.09 -15.57
CA GLU A 151 -5.23 7.66 -16.01
C GLU A 151 -4.36 7.16 -14.83
N THR A 152 -4.50 7.79 -13.67
CA THR A 152 -3.65 7.51 -12.49
C THR A 152 -4.37 6.74 -11.40
N THR A 153 -3.59 6.12 -10.52
CA THR A 153 -4.11 5.50 -9.29
C THR A 153 -4.89 6.53 -8.49
N THR A 154 -4.32 7.72 -8.26
CA THR A 154 -5.01 8.77 -7.47
C THR A 154 -6.31 9.21 -8.12
N SER A 155 -6.36 9.34 -9.46
CA SER A 155 -7.60 9.69 -10.17
C SER A 155 -8.70 8.65 -9.98
N ILE A 156 -8.34 7.36 -10.00
CA ILE A 156 -9.27 6.25 -9.78
C ILE A 156 -9.83 6.31 -8.34
N TYR A 157 -8.98 6.55 -7.34
CA TYR A 157 -9.43 6.67 -5.95
C TYR A 157 -10.31 7.89 -5.74
N VAL A 158 -9.94 9.05 -6.30
CA VAL A 158 -10.76 10.27 -6.16
C VAL A 158 -12.11 10.11 -6.82
N ASP A 159 -12.19 9.59 -8.06
CA ASP A 159 -13.48 9.34 -8.72
C ASP A 159 -14.34 8.35 -7.92
N PHE A 160 -13.74 7.27 -7.41
CA PHE A 160 -14.47 6.30 -6.61
C PHE A 160 -14.97 6.91 -5.29
N VAL A 161 -14.14 7.65 -4.56
CA VAL A 161 -14.52 8.32 -3.31
C VAL A 161 -15.60 9.37 -3.56
N SER A 162 -15.46 10.18 -4.61
CA SER A 162 -16.47 11.17 -5.03
C SER A 162 -17.82 10.50 -5.28
N THR A 163 -17.80 9.38 -6.03
CA THR A 163 -19.01 8.62 -6.34
C THR A 163 -19.65 8.04 -5.08
N LEU A 164 -18.85 7.50 -4.15
CA LEU A 164 -19.37 6.99 -2.88
C LEU A 164 -20.01 8.11 -2.04
N LEU A 165 -19.42 9.30 -1.99
CA LEU A 165 -20.00 10.46 -1.31
C LEU A 165 -21.35 10.85 -1.93
N GLU A 166 -21.46 10.83 -3.26
CA GLU A 166 -22.69 11.19 -3.96
C GLU A 166 -23.81 10.17 -3.82
N HIS A 167 -23.49 8.88 -3.71
CA HIS A 167 -24.48 7.82 -3.66
C HIS A 167 -24.85 7.39 -2.24
N HIS A 168 -23.92 7.46 -1.30
CA HIS A 168 -24.09 6.91 0.05
C HIS A 168 -24.05 7.96 1.17
N CYS A 169 -23.67 9.21 0.87
CA CYS A 169 -23.48 10.25 1.89
C CYS A 169 -24.43 11.45 1.78
N LYS A 170 -25.49 11.36 0.96
CA LYS A 170 -26.49 12.43 0.77
C LYS A 170 -27.28 12.79 2.02
N ASP A 171 -27.56 11.81 2.88
CA ASP A 171 -28.37 11.96 4.09
C ASP A 171 -27.53 12.04 5.38
N LEU A 172 -26.23 12.29 5.27
CA LEU A 172 -25.38 12.42 6.46
C LEU A 172 -25.70 13.71 7.21
N ASN A 173 -25.79 13.60 8.53
CA ASN A 173 -25.93 14.73 9.45
C ASN A 173 -24.67 15.60 9.57
N GLN A 174 -23.64 15.36 8.75
CA GLN A 174 -22.36 16.07 8.77
C GLN A 174 -21.93 16.49 7.37
N SER A 175 -21.13 17.55 7.28
CA SER A 175 -20.58 18.02 6.01
C SER A 175 -19.60 16.98 5.41
N VAL A 176 -19.49 16.95 4.07
CA VAL A 176 -18.49 16.09 3.40
C VAL A 176 -17.07 16.42 3.86
N LEU A 177 -16.74 17.71 4.01
CA LEU A 177 -15.43 18.14 4.48
C LEU A 177 -15.11 17.63 5.90
N SER A 178 -16.08 17.69 6.82
CA SER A 178 -15.87 17.17 8.18
C SER A 178 -15.69 15.66 8.18
N LEU A 179 -16.50 14.91 7.41
CA LEU A 179 -16.32 13.46 7.25
C LEU A 179 -14.92 13.11 6.73
N LEU A 180 -14.48 13.77 5.66
CA LEU A 180 -13.17 13.52 5.06
C LEU A 180 -12.01 13.85 6.01
N LYS A 181 -12.13 14.95 6.79
CA LYS A 181 -11.15 15.28 7.83
C LYS A 181 -11.11 14.24 8.95
N SER A 182 -12.26 13.76 9.42
CA SER A 182 -12.31 12.73 10.45
C SER A 182 -11.76 11.38 9.97
N LEU A 183 -12.08 10.96 8.74
CA LEU A 183 -11.48 9.78 8.10
C LEU A 183 -9.97 9.95 7.94
N GLY A 184 -9.54 11.13 7.51
CA GLY A 184 -8.14 11.50 7.36
C GLY A 184 -7.35 11.45 8.66
N GLN A 185 -7.92 11.96 9.76
CA GLN A 185 -7.34 11.87 11.10
C GLN A 185 -7.23 10.42 11.60
N LEU A 186 -8.28 9.62 11.40
CA LEU A 186 -8.26 8.20 11.74
C LEU A 186 -7.17 7.47 10.95
N ALA A 187 -7.09 7.75 9.65
CA ALA A 187 -6.14 7.14 8.75
C ALA A 187 -4.69 7.52 9.08
N GLU A 188 -4.40 8.81 9.26
CA GLU A 188 -3.08 9.29 9.67
C GLU A 188 -2.62 8.64 10.97
N ARG A 189 -3.49 8.62 11.99
CA ARG A 189 -3.17 7.94 13.25
C ARG A 189 -2.88 6.46 13.02
N GLY A 190 -3.68 5.79 12.19
CA GLY A 190 -3.45 4.42 11.79
C GLY A 190 -2.10 4.20 11.10
N MET A 191 -1.68 5.08 10.19
CA MET A 191 -0.39 4.98 9.52
C MET A 191 0.79 5.22 10.47
N LEU A 192 0.70 6.25 11.32
CA LEU A 192 1.75 6.60 12.30
C LEU A 192 1.90 5.53 13.38
N GLU A 193 0.79 5.03 13.90
CA GLU A 193 0.79 4.02 14.94
C GLU A 193 0.93 2.60 14.37
N GLN A 194 0.83 2.39 13.05
CA GLN A 194 0.74 1.07 12.40
C GLN A 194 -0.50 0.27 12.85
N GLU A 195 -1.65 0.94 12.97
CA GLU A 195 -2.96 0.37 13.33
C GLU A 195 -3.83 0.26 12.06
N VAL A 196 -4.31 -0.96 11.78
CA VAL A 196 -5.23 -1.25 10.66
C VAL A 196 -6.67 -1.44 11.16
N MET A 197 -6.83 -1.77 12.45
CA MET A 197 -8.12 -2.06 13.09
C MET A 197 -8.38 -1.10 14.24
N PHE A 198 -9.42 -0.30 14.14
CA PHE A 198 -9.81 0.72 15.10
C PHE A 198 -11.01 0.27 15.93
N ASP A 199 -11.05 0.65 17.21
CA ASP A 199 -12.24 0.37 18.01
C ASP A 199 -13.32 1.44 17.88
N GLU A 200 -14.54 1.05 18.18
CA GLU A 200 -15.73 1.90 18.10
C GLU A 200 -15.58 3.22 18.87
N LYS A 201 -14.90 3.19 20.03
CA LYS A 201 -14.64 4.40 20.83
C LYS A 201 -13.74 5.39 20.11
N SER A 202 -12.76 4.89 19.35
CA SER A 202 -11.86 5.71 18.56
C SER A 202 -12.56 6.45 17.43
N LEU A 203 -13.58 5.84 16.84
CA LEU A 203 -14.41 6.47 15.79
C LEU A 203 -15.28 7.57 16.39
N TYR A 204 -15.95 7.31 17.51
CA TYR A 204 -16.79 8.32 18.16
C TYR A 204 -16.03 9.55 18.64
N LYS A 205 -14.74 9.41 19.00
CA LYS A 205 -13.88 10.56 19.34
C LYS A 205 -13.62 11.51 18.17
N LEU A 206 -13.80 11.02 16.94
CA LEU A 206 -13.62 11.78 15.69
C LEU A 206 -14.96 12.14 15.05
N ASP A 207 -16.07 12.01 15.79
CA ASP A 207 -17.43 12.21 15.29
C ASP A 207 -17.77 11.36 14.04
N LEU A 208 -17.12 10.20 13.90
CA LEU A 208 -17.41 9.25 12.84
C LEU A 208 -18.55 8.32 13.28
N ASP A 209 -19.64 8.29 12.51
CA ASP A 209 -20.67 7.27 12.65
C ASP A 209 -20.21 5.96 11.97
N PRO A 210 -19.92 4.90 12.74
CA PRO A 210 -19.48 3.62 12.19
C PRO A 210 -20.53 2.91 11.31
N THR A 211 -21.81 3.23 11.46
CA THR A 211 -22.90 2.51 10.78
C THR A 211 -23.20 3.05 9.39
N GLY A 212 -22.76 4.28 9.09
CA GLY A 212 -23.06 4.97 7.83
C GLY A 212 -21.86 5.25 6.91
N SER A 213 -20.63 4.94 7.32
CA SER A 213 -19.44 5.23 6.49
C SER A 213 -19.21 4.13 5.44
N PRO A 214 -19.31 4.42 4.12
CA PRO A 214 -19.07 3.44 3.07
C PRO A 214 -17.58 3.06 2.94
N PHE A 215 -16.70 3.79 3.64
CA PHE A 215 -15.25 3.62 3.58
C PHE A 215 -14.71 2.67 4.66
N LEU A 216 -15.53 2.32 5.65
CA LEU A 216 -15.16 1.49 6.80
C LEU A 216 -15.91 0.14 6.79
N CYS A 217 -15.20 -0.93 7.10
CA CYS A 217 -15.75 -2.26 7.28
C CYS A 217 -15.83 -2.61 8.76
N ARG A 218 -16.95 -3.20 9.19
CA ARG A 218 -17.20 -3.59 10.58
C ARG A 218 -16.87 -5.06 10.81
N PHE A 219 -16.06 -5.33 11.83
CA PHE A 219 -15.67 -6.67 12.25
C PHE A 219 -16.10 -6.94 13.69
N LEU A 220 -16.56 -8.16 13.94
CA LEU A 220 -16.99 -8.61 15.26
C LEU A 220 -15.92 -9.55 15.84
N PHE A 221 -15.13 -9.04 16.78
CA PHE A 221 -14.05 -9.79 17.39
C PHE A 221 -14.51 -10.42 18.71
N LYS A 222 -14.50 -11.75 18.81
CA LYS A 222 -14.81 -12.44 20.08
C LYS A 222 -13.53 -12.62 20.87
N ARG A 223 -13.47 -12.04 22.08
CA ARG A 223 -12.38 -12.29 23.03
C ARG A 223 -12.94 -13.01 24.24
N ARG A 224 -12.84 -14.35 24.22
CA ARG A 224 -13.39 -15.29 25.23
C ARG A 224 -14.91 -15.14 25.45
N ILE A 225 -15.32 -14.15 26.25
CA ILE A 225 -16.71 -13.92 26.68
C ILE A 225 -17.24 -12.56 26.17
N ARG A 226 -16.35 -11.63 25.76
CA ARG A 226 -16.75 -10.29 25.29
C ARG A 226 -16.59 -10.19 23.78
N GLN A 227 -17.66 -9.75 23.12
CA GLN A 227 -17.62 -9.35 21.72
C GLN A 227 -17.23 -7.87 21.64
N LYS A 228 -16.15 -7.55 20.91
CA LYS A 228 -15.70 -6.19 20.63
C LYS A 228 -15.94 -5.89 19.16
N THR A 229 -16.54 -4.75 18.86
CA THR A 229 -16.66 -4.25 17.49
C THR A 229 -15.39 -3.50 17.12
N MET A 230 -14.80 -3.86 15.98
CA MET A 230 -13.63 -3.23 15.40
C MET A 230 -13.96 -2.78 13.98
N PHE A 231 -13.23 -1.79 13.47
CA PHE A 231 -13.42 -1.21 12.15
C PHE A 231 -12.09 -1.15 11.43
N SER A 232 -12.08 -1.40 10.13
CA SER A 232 -10.93 -1.09 9.26
C SER A 232 -11.39 -0.24 8.10
N PHE A 233 -10.47 0.42 7.42
CA PHE A 233 -10.75 0.85 6.07
C PHE A 233 -11.04 -0.35 5.17
N MET A 234 -11.84 -0.15 4.12
CA MET A 234 -12.19 -1.21 3.17
C MET A 234 -10.97 -1.89 2.52
N HIS A 235 -9.83 -1.19 2.46
CA HIS A 235 -8.50 -1.74 2.17
C HIS A 235 -7.44 -0.78 2.72
N LEU A 236 -6.23 -1.26 3.03
CA LEU A 236 -5.13 -0.43 3.55
C LEU A 236 -4.79 0.76 2.64
N SER A 237 -4.91 0.59 1.32
CA SER A 237 -4.73 1.68 0.36
C SER A 237 -5.69 2.86 0.56
N PHE A 238 -6.89 2.62 1.11
CA PHE A 238 -7.80 3.72 1.44
C PHE A 238 -7.33 4.47 2.68
N GLN A 239 -6.72 3.76 3.64
CA GLN A 239 -6.06 4.41 4.77
C GLN A 239 -4.92 5.31 4.25
N GLU A 240 -4.05 4.78 3.38
CA GLU A 240 -2.98 5.54 2.74
C GLU A 240 -3.53 6.77 1.96
N PHE A 241 -4.58 6.58 1.17
CA PHE A 241 -5.28 7.65 0.44
C PHE A 241 -5.85 8.73 1.36
N PHE A 242 -6.58 8.35 2.42
CA PHE A 242 -7.19 9.30 3.35
C PHE A 242 -6.14 10.04 4.17
N THR A 243 -4.98 9.43 4.48
CA THR A 243 -3.84 10.14 5.08
C THR A 243 -3.31 11.22 4.13
N ALA A 244 -3.11 10.91 2.84
CA ALA A 244 -2.68 11.89 1.85
C ALA A 244 -3.71 13.01 1.67
N LEU A 245 -4.99 12.65 1.57
CA LEU A 245 -6.09 13.61 1.47
C LEU A 245 -6.15 14.52 2.71
N TYR A 246 -5.87 13.99 3.91
CA TYR A 246 -5.84 14.79 5.12
C TYR A 246 -4.75 15.86 5.06
N CYS A 247 -3.54 15.50 4.60
CA CYS A 247 -2.44 16.45 4.45
C CYS A 247 -2.79 17.62 3.54
N VAL A 248 -3.60 17.43 2.49
CA VAL A 248 -3.99 18.50 1.57
C VAL A 248 -5.18 19.34 2.05
N LEU A 249 -5.98 18.83 3.00
CA LEU A 249 -7.19 19.49 3.55
C LEU A 249 -6.93 20.34 4.79
N LEU A 250 -5.70 20.35 5.28
CA LEU A 250 -5.28 21.13 6.44
C LEU A 250 -4.99 22.58 6.04
N ASP A 251 -4.82 23.45 7.03
CA ASP A 251 -4.31 24.79 6.75
C ASP A 251 -2.88 24.72 6.20
N GLU A 252 -2.47 25.79 5.51
CA GLU A 252 -1.19 25.86 4.80
C GLU A 252 0.01 25.52 5.69
N LYS A 253 0.02 26.04 6.93
CA LYS A 253 1.14 25.85 7.85
C LYS A 253 1.24 24.39 8.30
N GLU A 254 0.11 23.79 8.64
CA GLU A 254 0.07 22.41 9.12
C GLU A 254 0.32 21.40 7.98
N SER A 255 -0.22 21.67 6.79
CA SER A 255 0.03 20.90 5.57
C SER A 255 1.52 20.83 5.27
N GLN A 256 2.21 21.98 5.29
CA GLN A 256 3.65 22.06 5.10
C GLN A 256 4.45 21.29 6.15
N ARG A 257 4.04 21.36 7.42
CA ARG A 257 4.71 20.66 8.52
C ARG A 257 4.64 19.15 8.31
N LYS A 258 3.44 18.61 8.08
CA LYS A 258 3.22 17.18 7.84
C LYS A 258 3.93 16.70 6.59
N MET A 259 3.91 17.50 5.52
CA MET A 259 4.62 17.16 4.28
C MET A 259 6.12 16.98 4.52
N ARG A 260 6.77 17.93 5.21
CA ARG A 260 8.21 17.82 5.52
C ARG A 260 8.53 16.62 6.40
N GLU A 261 7.72 16.35 7.41
CA GLU A 261 7.89 15.19 8.29
C GLU A 261 7.77 13.86 7.53
N LEU A 262 6.77 13.77 6.64
CA LEU A 262 6.53 12.61 5.80
C LEU A 262 7.72 12.35 4.86
N LEU A 263 8.11 13.36 4.07
CA LEU A 263 9.21 13.27 3.11
C LEU A 263 10.53 12.91 3.79
N HIS A 264 10.83 13.56 4.93
CA HIS A 264 12.03 13.27 5.71
C HIS A 264 12.04 11.84 6.25
N THR A 265 10.89 11.32 6.72
CA THR A 265 10.79 9.95 7.24
C THR A 265 11.06 8.92 6.15
N VAL A 266 10.50 9.12 4.95
CA VAL A 266 10.73 8.23 3.80
C VAL A 266 12.18 8.28 3.34
N GLU A 267 12.75 9.49 3.16
CA GLU A 267 14.14 9.63 2.73
C GLU A 267 15.11 9.04 3.76
N ARG A 268 14.87 9.22 5.05
CA ARG A 268 15.66 8.61 6.12
C ARG A 268 15.63 7.09 6.03
N GLY A 269 14.46 6.50 5.77
CA GLY A 269 14.33 5.06 5.51
C GLY A 269 15.16 4.59 4.31
N TRP A 270 15.18 5.35 3.21
CA TRP A 270 15.97 5.01 2.02
C TRP A 270 17.48 5.15 2.24
N ALA A 271 17.89 6.20 2.95
CA ALA A 271 19.27 6.40 3.34
C ALA A 271 19.74 5.22 4.18
N LEU A 272 18.94 4.77 5.15
CA LEU A 272 19.30 3.62 5.99
C LEU A 272 19.34 2.29 5.22
N SER A 273 18.39 2.06 4.30
CA SER A 273 18.38 0.83 3.50
C SER A 273 19.57 0.73 2.55
N SER A 274 20.11 1.87 2.09
CA SER A 274 21.29 1.91 1.23
C SER A 274 22.60 1.60 1.97
N TRP A 275 22.61 1.66 3.31
CA TRP A 275 23.81 1.48 4.14
C TRP A 275 23.79 0.15 4.91
N SER A 276 22.69 -0.61 4.86
CA SER A 276 22.45 -1.78 5.71
C SER A 276 23.12 -3.07 5.18
N HIS A 277 24.45 -3.11 5.28
CA HIS A 277 25.19 -4.38 5.39
C HIS A 277 25.54 -4.75 6.85
N LYS A 278 25.05 -3.99 7.84
CA LYS A 278 25.38 -4.19 9.25
C LYS A 278 24.16 -4.09 10.16
N ASP A 279 24.11 -5.03 11.10
CA ASP A 279 23.09 -5.24 12.13
C ASP A 279 22.82 -3.98 12.97
N PHE A 280 21.89 -3.12 12.54
CA PHE A 280 21.35 -2.04 13.36
C PHE A 280 19.83 -2.14 13.41
N SER A 281 19.32 -2.58 14.55
CA SER A 281 17.90 -2.89 14.78
C SER A 281 16.96 -1.69 14.68
N GLU A 282 17.40 -0.49 15.07
CA GLU A 282 16.61 0.74 14.92
C GLU A 282 16.44 1.13 13.45
N ALA A 283 17.42 0.82 12.60
CA ALA A 283 17.35 1.11 11.18
C ALA A 283 16.25 0.29 10.50
N ASP A 284 16.05 -0.98 10.87
CA ASP A 284 15.02 -1.84 10.29
C ASP A 284 13.59 -1.30 10.53
N VAL A 285 13.34 -0.73 11.73
CA VAL A 285 12.04 -0.10 12.05
C VAL A 285 11.82 1.14 11.20
N GLU A 286 12.82 1.99 11.07
CA GLU A 286 12.72 3.23 10.28
C GLU A 286 12.64 2.97 8.77
N ILE A 287 13.38 1.98 8.26
CA ILE A 287 13.26 1.50 6.88
C ILE A 287 11.83 1.02 6.62
N THR A 288 11.29 0.17 7.52
CA THR A 288 9.92 -0.34 7.39
C THR A 288 8.90 0.79 7.44
N HIS A 289 9.06 1.73 8.37
CA HIS A 289 8.16 2.87 8.50
C HIS A 289 8.20 3.78 7.26
N GLY A 290 9.38 4.06 6.71
CA GLY A 290 9.53 4.78 5.45
C GLY A 290 8.85 4.08 4.27
N LYS A 291 9.03 2.76 4.15
CA LYS A 291 8.34 1.95 3.11
C LYS A 291 6.82 1.98 3.27
N LEU A 292 6.29 1.96 4.50
CA LEU A 292 4.85 2.04 4.76
C LEU A 292 4.23 3.39 4.35
N LEU A 293 5.03 4.48 4.35
CA LEU A 293 4.56 5.83 4.06
C LEU A 293 4.70 6.24 2.58
N GLN A 294 5.44 5.47 1.77
CA GLN A 294 5.59 5.71 0.33
C GLN A 294 4.24 5.84 -0.41
N PRO A 295 3.22 4.98 -0.20
CA PRO A 295 1.93 5.15 -0.87
C PRO A 295 1.22 6.47 -0.55
N VAL A 296 1.46 7.06 0.62
CA VAL A 296 0.93 8.38 0.97
C VAL A 296 1.53 9.46 0.06
N ILE A 297 2.85 9.41 -0.19
CA ILE A 297 3.54 10.32 -1.12
C ILE A 297 3.05 10.11 -2.55
N LEU A 298 2.78 8.87 -2.95
CA LEU A 298 2.20 8.55 -4.26
C LEU A 298 0.86 9.28 -4.46
N PHE A 299 -0.05 9.18 -3.49
CA PHE A 299 -1.34 9.89 -3.55
C PHE A 299 -1.16 11.41 -3.49
N LEU A 300 -0.22 11.93 -2.69
CA LEU A 300 0.10 13.36 -2.68
C LEU A 300 0.59 13.86 -4.04
N SER A 301 1.38 13.05 -4.75
CA SER A 301 1.84 13.33 -6.12
C SER A 301 0.65 13.47 -7.05
N GLY A 302 -0.29 12.52 -6.99
CA GLY A 302 -1.51 12.59 -7.76
C GLY A 302 -2.37 13.79 -7.37
N PHE A 303 -2.39 14.17 -6.09
CA PHE A 303 -3.17 15.32 -5.60
C PHE A 303 -2.71 16.68 -6.16
N CYS A 304 -1.51 16.75 -6.73
CA CYS A 304 -0.98 17.94 -7.37
C CYS A 304 -1.37 18.08 -8.86
N LYS A 305 -2.00 17.07 -9.49
CA LYS A 305 -2.42 17.13 -10.90
C LYS A 305 -3.51 18.19 -11.11
N LYS A 306 -3.25 19.18 -11.95
CA LYS A 306 -4.07 20.41 -12.06
C LYS A 306 -5.44 20.24 -12.74
N GLU A 307 -5.65 19.17 -13.50
CA GLU A 307 -6.76 19.08 -14.47
C GLU A 307 -8.13 18.75 -13.85
N TRP A 308 -8.24 17.75 -12.97
CA TRP A 308 -9.53 17.25 -12.48
C TRP A 308 -9.73 17.41 -10.97
N ILE A 309 -8.64 17.61 -10.25
CA ILE A 309 -8.63 17.82 -8.80
C ILE A 309 -9.37 19.08 -8.36
N PRO A 310 -9.29 20.22 -9.09
CA PRO A 310 -10.12 21.36 -8.80
C PRO A 310 -11.61 21.00 -8.85
N SER A 311 -12.06 20.10 -9.74
CA SER A 311 -13.48 19.74 -9.82
C SER A 311 -13.98 19.02 -8.55
N PHE A 312 -13.19 18.08 -8.00
CA PHE A 312 -13.52 17.39 -6.76
C PHE A 312 -13.50 18.33 -5.56
N PHE A 313 -12.42 19.10 -5.39
CA PHE A 313 -12.27 20.00 -4.25
C PHE A 313 -13.24 21.19 -4.33
N GLN A 314 -13.44 21.80 -5.50
CA GLN A 314 -14.41 22.89 -5.69
C GLN A 314 -15.84 22.42 -5.46
N LYS A 315 -16.22 21.23 -5.95
CA LYS A 315 -17.57 20.65 -5.74
C LYS A 315 -17.92 20.56 -4.25
N HIS A 316 -16.92 20.39 -3.40
CA HIS A 316 -17.09 20.28 -1.96
C HIS A 316 -16.55 21.48 -1.17
N ASN A 317 -16.29 22.62 -1.83
CA ASN A 317 -15.76 23.86 -1.24
C ASN A 317 -14.49 23.65 -0.38
N MET A 318 -13.59 22.78 -0.85
CA MET A 318 -12.33 22.45 -0.18
C MET A 318 -11.20 23.31 -0.75
N ALA A 319 -10.41 23.92 0.14
CA ALA A 319 -9.16 24.59 -0.23
C ALA A 319 -8.01 23.59 -0.20
N VAL A 320 -7.17 23.59 -1.23
CA VAL A 320 -5.97 22.75 -1.33
C VAL A 320 -4.76 23.61 -1.00
N SER A 321 -3.85 23.09 -0.18
CA SER A 321 -2.57 23.75 0.11
C SER A 321 -1.68 23.80 -1.13
N ILE A 322 -1.26 25.01 -1.53
CA ILE A 322 -0.52 25.26 -2.77
C ILE A 322 0.96 24.84 -2.63
N SER A 323 1.53 24.90 -1.43
CA SER A 323 2.96 24.60 -1.23
C SER A 323 3.33 23.13 -1.25
N ILE A 324 2.35 22.20 -1.24
CA ILE A 324 2.60 20.76 -1.28
C ILE A 324 3.33 20.39 -2.58
N GLU A 325 2.86 20.91 -3.72
CA GLU A 325 3.46 20.64 -5.04
C GLU A 325 4.94 21.06 -5.07
N THR A 326 5.28 22.23 -4.52
CA THR A 326 6.66 22.73 -4.50
C THR A 326 7.60 21.85 -3.68
N HIS A 327 7.22 21.50 -2.44
CA HIS A 327 8.07 20.65 -1.59
C HIS A 327 8.21 19.24 -2.18
N LEU A 328 7.15 18.73 -2.78
CA LEU A 328 7.13 17.39 -3.37
C LEU A 328 8.02 17.31 -4.62
N THR A 329 7.89 18.26 -5.54
CA THR A 329 8.70 18.31 -6.76
C THR A 329 10.18 18.52 -6.46
N GLU A 330 10.52 19.40 -5.50
CA GLU A 330 11.89 19.56 -5.02
C GLU A 330 12.45 18.24 -4.46
N TRP A 331 11.69 17.55 -3.61
CA TRP A 331 12.09 16.28 -3.02
C TRP A 331 12.25 15.16 -4.05
N ILE A 332 11.31 15.04 -4.99
CA ILE A 332 11.38 14.06 -6.09
C ILE A 332 12.65 14.27 -6.90
N ASN A 333 12.94 15.52 -7.29
CA ASN A 333 14.13 15.85 -8.07
C ASN A 333 15.38 15.44 -7.27
N GLN A 334 15.54 15.91 -6.04
CA GLN A 334 16.70 15.58 -5.19
C GLN A 334 16.89 14.07 -5.01
N CYS A 335 15.80 13.33 -4.79
CA CYS A 335 15.83 11.89 -4.58
C CYS A 335 16.18 11.11 -5.86
N ALA A 336 15.70 11.54 -7.03
CA ALA A 336 16.00 10.90 -8.31
C ALA A 336 17.51 10.82 -8.59
N TRP A 337 18.26 11.87 -8.22
CA TRP A 337 19.72 11.91 -8.36
C TRP A 337 20.46 11.05 -7.33
N ARG A 338 19.85 10.86 -6.15
CA ARG A 338 20.52 10.27 -4.99
C ARG A 338 20.29 8.76 -4.86
N TYR A 339 19.13 8.28 -5.31
CA TYR A 339 18.70 6.90 -5.13
C TYR A 339 18.44 6.23 -6.49
N GLN A 340 18.65 4.92 -6.57
CA GLN A 340 18.48 4.10 -7.78
C GLN A 340 17.66 2.83 -7.46
N ASN A 341 17.44 1.94 -8.44
CA ASN A 341 16.74 0.67 -8.28
C ASN A 341 15.31 0.85 -7.71
N GLU A 342 14.98 0.19 -6.59
CA GLU A 342 13.61 0.16 -6.03
C GLU A 342 13.05 1.55 -5.77
N HIS A 343 13.91 2.48 -5.35
CA HIS A 343 13.54 3.87 -5.11
C HIS A 343 13.31 4.65 -6.40
N MET A 344 14.10 4.36 -7.46
CA MET A 344 13.90 4.98 -8.77
C MET A 344 12.56 4.56 -9.39
N LEU A 345 12.19 3.28 -9.26
CA LEU A 345 10.87 2.83 -9.69
C LEU A 345 9.76 3.60 -8.96
N PHE A 346 9.86 3.75 -7.63
CA PHE A 346 8.91 4.56 -6.87
C PHE A 346 8.88 6.03 -7.32
N ILE A 347 10.03 6.64 -7.60
CA ILE A 347 10.10 8.00 -8.16
C ILE A 347 9.40 8.10 -9.52
N LEU A 348 9.57 7.12 -10.40
CA LEU A 348 8.82 7.07 -11.68
C LEU A 348 7.32 7.00 -11.45
N TYR A 349 6.86 6.27 -10.43
CA TYR A 349 5.45 6.25 -10.04
C TYR A 349 4.97 7.62 -9.52
N CYS A 350 5.76 8.35 -8.73
CA CYS A 350 5.44 9.73 -8.33
C CYS A 350 5.35 10.67 -9.53
N LEU A 351 6.30 10.59 -10.46
CA LEU A 351 6.32 11.36 -11.71
C LEU A 351 5.10 11.05 -12.57
N TYR A 352 4.76 9.76 -12.69
CA TYR A 352 3.54 9.32 -13.34
C TYR A 352 2.33 9.93 -12.65
N GLU A 353 2.15 9.82 -11.33
CA GLU A 353 0.97 10.37 -10.66
C GLU A 353 0.83 11.90 -10.81
N LEU A 354 1.95 12.64 -10.82
CA LEU A 354 1.95 14.09 -11.09
C LEU A 354 1.40 14.43 -12.49
N HIS A 355 1.68 13.60 -13.52
CA HIS A 355 1.34 13.85 -14.93
C HIS A 355 1.88 15.17 -15.53
N GLU A 356 2.81 15.86 -14.87
CA GLU A 356 3.37 17.14 -15.36
C GLU A 356 4.55 16.89 -16.33
N LYS A 357 4.25 16.76 -17.62
CA LYS A 357 5.22 16.32 -18.66
C LYS A 357 6.55 17.08 -18.66
N SER A 358 6.52 18.40 -18.48
CA SER A 358 7.73 19.23 -18.46
C SER A 358 8.63 18.90 -17.27
N PHE A 359 8.04 18.64 -16.10
CA PHE A 359 8.79 18.28 -14.90
C PHE A 359 9.35 16.85 -15.00
N ILE A 360 8.60 15.93 -15.61
CA ILE A 360 9.10 14.57 -15.89
C ILE A 360 10.34 14.63 -16.79
N ALA A 361 10.28 15.41 -17.88
CA ALA A 361 11.42 15.61 -18.76
C ALA A 361 12.62 16.22 -18.02
N GLU A 362 12.39 17.28 -17.23
CA GLU A 362 13.44 17.92 -16.42
C GLU A 362 14.17 16.92 -15.52
N VAL A 363 13.43 16.07 -14.80
CA VAL A 363 14.03 15.08 -13.89
C VAL A 363 14.78 14.01 -14.67
N LEU A 364 14.15 13.37 -15.66
CA LEU A 364 14.72 12.18 -16.30
C LEU A 364 15.84 12.49 -17.30
N GLU A 365 15.77 13.61 -18.02
CA GLU A 365 16.85 14.01 -18.94
C GLU A 365 18.10 14.51 -18.19
N GLY A 366 17.93 14.94 -16.94
CA GLY A 366 19.02 15.23 -16.04
C GLY A 366 19.84 13.99 -15.69
N LEU A 367 19.18 12.83 -15.51
CA LEU A 367 19.82 11.61 -15.04
C LEU A 367 20.83 11.05 -16.05
N VAL A 368 21.96 10.56 -15.53
CA VAL A 368 22.98 9.88 -16.34
C VAL A 368 22.54 8.47 -16.71
N VAL A 369 21.91 7.77 -15.75
CA VAL A 369 21.44 6.41 -15.89
C VAL A 369 20.14 6.25 -15.12
N ILE A 370 19.20 5.50 -15.70
CA ILE A 370 18.02 4.98 -15.02
C ILE A 370 18.22 3.47 -14.91
N ASP A 371 18.58 2.98 -13.73
CA ASP A 371 18.84 1.56 -13.50
C ASP A 371 17.64 0.88 -12.85
N LEU A 372 16.99 -0.02 -13.59
CA LEU A 372 15.89 -0.88 -13.14
C LEU A 372 16.23 -2.36 -13.37
N SER A 373 17.50 -2.70 -13.59
CA SER A 373 17.92 -4.05 -13.98
C SER A 373 17.79 -5.08 -12.85
N ASP A 374 17.77 -4.64 -11.60
CA ASP A 374 17.61 -5.52 -10.42
C ASP A 374 16.13 -5.84 -10.10
N ILE A 375 15.18 -5.29 -10.85
CA ILE A 375 13.74 -5.39 -10.54
C ILE A 375 13.02 -6.13 -11.68
N PRO A 376 12.30 -7.23 -11.38
CA PRO A 376 11.42 -7.84 -12.36
C PRO A 376 10.18 -6.94 -12.56
N LEU A 377 10.20 -6.13 -13.61
CA LEU A 377 9.12 -5.17 -13.87
C LEU A 377 7.80 -5.86 -14.20
N LYS A 378 6.72 -5.37 -13.59
CA LYS A 378 5.32 -5.75 -13.85
C LYS A 378 4.78 -4.96 -15.04
N MET A 379 3.59 -5.35 -15.49
CA MET A 379 2.88 -4.65 -16.58
C MET A 379 2.63 -3.17 -16.22
N THR A 380 2.24 -2.88 -14.97
CA THR A 380 2.05 -1.51 -14.47
C THR A 380 3.34 -0.71 -14.42
N ASP A 381 4.45 -1.34 -14.02
CA ASP A 381 5.76 -0.68 -13.96
C ASP A 381 6.20 -0.26 -15.37
N CYS A 382 5.98 -1.14 -16.36
CA CYS A 382 6.28 -0.84 -17.76
C CYS A 382 5.38 0.25 -18.32
N TRP A 383 4.11 0.30 -17.92
CA TRP A 383 3.18 1.35 -18.32
C TRP A 383 3.61 2.73 -17.80
N VAL A 384 3.96 2.79 -16.51
CA VAL A 384 4.50 3.99 -15.86
C VAL A 384 5.79 4.45 -16.53
N LEU A 385 6.73 3.52 -16.75
CA LEU A 385 7.99 3.82 -17.43
C LEU A 385 7.75 4.32 -18.86
N LYS A 386 6.86 3.67 -19.63
CA LYS A 386 6.49 4.09 -20.99
C LYS A 386 6.00 5.54 -21.01
N TYR A 387 5.06 5.90 -20.12
CA TYR A 387 4.55 7.26 -20.02
C TYR A 387 5.66 8.26 -19.69
N CYS A 388 6.54 7.90 -18.75
CA CYS A 388 7.67 8.76 -18.37
C CYS A 388 8.64 8.98 -19.54
N LEU A 389 8.98 7.92 -20.28
CA LEU A 389 9.84 8.00 -21.47
C LEU A 389 9.21 8.85 -22.59
N GLN A 390 7.88 8.76 -22.77
CA GLN A 390 7.13 9.58 -23.74
C GLN A 390 7.26 11.08 -23.50
N CYS A 391 7.48 11.48 -22.25
CA CYS A 391 7.65 12.88 -21.89
C CYS A 391 9.04 13.44 -22.24
N CYS A 392 10.03 12.58 -22.50
CA CYS A 392 11.42 12.97 -22.68
C CYS A 392 11.81 12.96 -24.17
N GLU A 393 12.64 13.90 -24.60
CA GLU A 393 13.23 13.87 -25.95
C GLU A 393 14.35 12.83 -26.04
N GLN A 394 15.19 12.75 -25.01
CA GLN A 394 16.36 11.87 -24.97
C GLN A 394 16.69 11.40 -23.55
N ILE A 395 16.88 10.09 -23.39
CA ILE A 395 17.42 9.47 -22.18
C ILE A 395 18.83 8.96 -22.47
N ARG A 396 19.76 9.18 -21.55
CA ARG A 396 21.17 8.80 -21.76
C ARG A 396 21.37 7.29 -21.70
N ASN A 397 21.08 6.68 -20.56
CA ASN A 397 21.28 5.25 -20.35
C ASN A 397 20.11 4.69 -19.56
N LEU A 398 19.50 3.62 -20.05
CA LEU A 398 18.37 2.95 -19.41
C LEU A 398 18.67 1.45 -19.31
N LYS A 399 18.81 0.92 -18.11
CA LYS A 399 19.05 -0.51 -17.89
C LYS A 399 17.79 -1.21 -17.41
N LEU A 400 17.41 -2.30 -18.07
CA LEU A 400 16.14 -2.99 -17.81
C LEU A 400 16.34 -4.50 -17.68
N HIS A 401 15.53 -5.10 -16.79
CA HIS A 401 15.28 -6.53 -16.80
C HIS A 401 13.78 -6.78 -17.02
N VAL A 402 13.41 -7.09 -18.26
CA VAL A 402 12.01 -7.24 -18.68
C VAL A 402 11.74 -8.55 -19.41
N THR A 403 10.51 -9.05 -19.27
CA THR A 403 10.02 -10.17 -20.08
C THR A 403 9.77 -9.72 -21.53
N THR A 404 9.65 -10.68 -22.45
CA THR A 404 9.38 -10.40 -23.86
C THR A 404 8.09 -9.59 -24.08
N ASP A 405 7.04 -9.84 -23.30
CA ASP A 405 5.77 -9.13 -23.45
C ASP A 405 5.86 -7.69 -22.93
N ASN A 406 6.54 -7.48 -21.81
CA ASN A 406 6.83 -6.14 -21.30
C ASN A 406 7.74 -5.33 -22.25
N LEU A 407 8.68 -5.99 -22.92
CA LEU A 407 9.53 -5.34 -23.91
C LEU A 407 8.72 -4.79 -25.10
N LYS A 408 7.68 -5.51 -25.56
CA LYS A 408 6.80 -5.02 -26.64
C LYS A 408 6.05 -3.75 -26.23
N MET A 409 5.66 -3.64 -24.95
CA MET A 409 4.99 -2.45 -24.42
C MET A 409 5.92 -1.23 -24.43
N LEU A 410 7.19 -1.42 -24.08
CA LEU A 410 8.20 -0.35 -23.99
C LEU A 410 8.83 0.00 -25.35
N GLN A 411 8.89 -0.95 -26.28
CA GLN A 411 9.54 -0.83 -27.58
C GLN A 411 9.27 0.50 -28.31
N PRO A 412 8.03 1.04 -28.34
CA PRO A 412 7.75 2.30 -29.02
C PRO A 412 8.55 3.50 -28.50
N GLU A 413 9.06 3.46 -27.27
CA GLU A 413 9.75 4.59 -26.63
C GLU A 413 11.25 4.38 -26.44
N LEU A 414 11.75 3.15 -26.63
CA LEU A 414 13.17 2.82 -26.42
C LEU A 414 14.12 3.54 -27.38
N TYR A 415 13.63 4.05 -28.52
CA TYR A 415 14.43 4.86 -29.45
C TYR A 415 14.92 6.18 -28.84
N ARG A 416 14.29 6.62 -27.74
CA ARG A 416 14.68 7.82 -27.00
C ARG A 416 15.91 7.57 -26.13
N CYS A 417 16.27 6.32 -25.87
CA CYS A 417 17.42 5.94 -25.06
C CYS A 417 18.66 5.82 -25.93
N LYS A 418 19.74 6.54 -25.60
CA LYS A 418 21.01 6.47 -26.34
C LYS A 418 21.72 5.14 -26.11
N GLU A 419 21.63 4.61 -24.89
CA GLU A 419 22.17 3.33 -24.47
C GLU A 419 21.08 2.53 -23.72
N LEU A 420 20.99 1.23 -24.01
CA LEU A 420 20.04 0.27 -23.44
C LEU A 420 20.79 -0.94 -22.85
#